data_AF-A0A6G0TI65-F1
#
_entry.id   AF-A0A6G0TI65-F1
#
_cell.length_a   1.000
_cell.length_b   1.000
_cell.length_c   1.000
_cell.angle_alpha   90.00
_cell.angle_beta   90.00
_cell.angle_gamma   90.00
#
_symmetry.space_group_name_H-M   'P 1'
#
loop_
_entity.id
_entity.type
_entity.pdbx_description
1 polymer ?
#
loop_
_entity_poly.entity_id
_entity_poly.type
_entity_poly.pdbx_seq_one_letter_code
_entity_poly.pdbx_strand_id
1 'polypeptide(L)'
;MAPGIPMPPQPILIRWGTWLSAAIYYCENYQLIKSIVMEFDKEDAVAIENAQKLLNDTNLELNLTFIKANYGNLPKYITTLETSGLSLTNSINIIAQVQNEIGTDNGSIGISIKKKLEAVIEKKLGFKTMKHISNILERKATSRNNTIPEELTADDMAYMKFAPMTSVDVERSFSRYKTTLADNRRRFTFENIKQHLII
;
A
#
# COMPACT_ATOMS: atom_id res chain seq x y z
N MET A 1 -23.25 -18.08 -16.49
CA MET A 1 -22.32 -16.96 -16.81
C MET A 1 -22.94 -15.65 -16.34
N ALA A 2 -22.14 -14.70 -15.85
CA ALA A 2 -22.59 -13.37 -15.40
C ALA A 2 -22.17 -12.27 -16.40
N PRO A 3 -23.00 -11.94 -17.40
CA PRO A 3 -22.69 -10.88 -18.36
C PRO A 3 -22.65 -9.52 -17.67
N GLY A 4 -21.61 -8.73 -17.94
CA GLY A 4 -21.44 -7.36 -17.42
C GLY A 4 -20.61 -7.24 -16.14
N ILE A 5 -20.15 -8.35 -15.56
CA ILE A 5 -19.27 -8.33 -14.38
C ILE A 5 -17.81 -8.51 -14.83
N PRO A 6 -16.88 -7.63 -14.41
CA PRO A 6 -15.48 -7.77 -14.73
C PRO A 6 -14.90 -9.03 -14.09
N MET A 7 -13.83 -9.58 -14.66
CA MET A 7 -13.15 -10.72 -14.04
C MET A 7 -12.62 -10.35 -12.65
N PRO A 8 -12.58 -11.32 -11.69
CA PRO A 8 -12.00 -11.09 -10.39
C PRO A 8 -10.55 -10.60 -10.53
N PRO A 9 -10.12 -9.60 -9.75
CA PRO A 9 -8.75 -9.16 -9.79
C PRO A 9 -7.83 -10.27 -9.29
N GLN A 10 -6.68 -10.45 -9.94
CA GLN A 10 -5.72 -11.47 -9.55
C GLN A 10 -4.90 -11.01 -8.34
N PRO A 11 -4.96 -11.72 -7.20
CA PRO A 11 -4.09 -11.42 -6.07
C PRO A 11 -2.63 -11.74 -6.42
N ILE A 12 -1.74 -10.78 -6.19
CA ILE A 12 -0.30 -10.92 -6.38
C ILE A 12 0.34 -11.06 -5.01
N LEU A 13 1.13 -12.13 -4.80
CA LEU A 13 1.75 -12.46 -3.51
C LEU A 13 2.52 -11.29 -2.87
N ILE A 14 3.22 -10.49 -3.68
CA ILE A 14 4.02 -9.36 -3.21
C ILE A 14 3.26 -8.03 -3.15
N ARG A 15 1.98 -7.97 -3.57
CA ARG A 15 1.18 -6.73 -3.59
C ARG A 15 -0.12 -6.89 -2.81
N TRP A 16 -0.05 -6.71 -1.49
CA TRP A 16 -1.19 -6.85 -0.57
C TRP A 16 -2.43 -6.03 -0.95
N GLY A 17 -2.27 -4.88 -1.62
CA GLY A 17 -3.41 -4.11 -2.15
C GLY A 17 -4.31 -4.92 -3.09
N THR A 18 -3.72 -5.83 -3.90
CA THR A 18 -4.47 -6.68 -4.83
C THR A 18 -5.29 -7.76 -4.12
N TRP A 19 -4.83 -8.25 -2.97
CA TRP A 19 -5.59 -9.19 -2.13
C TRP A 19 -6.82 -8.53 -1.53
N LEU A 20 -6.69 -7.30 -1.05
CA LEU A 20 -7.81 -6.52 -0.54
C LEU A 20 -8.82 -6.19 -1.66
N SER A 21 -8.35 -5.80 -2.85
CA SER A 21 -9.22 -5.61 -4.02
C SER A 21 -9.99 -6.88 -4.39
N ALA A 22 -9.36 -8.06 -4.32
CA ALA A 22 -10.04 -9.33 -4.54
C ALA A 22 -11.10 -9.62 -3.48
N ALA A 23 -10.79 -9.41 -2.20
CA ALA A 23 -11.77 -9.59 -1.12
C ALA A 23 -12.99 -8.67 -1.31
N ILE A 24 -12.79 -7.41 -1.70
CA ILE A 24 -13.87 -6.45 -1.99
C ILE A 24 -14.72 -6.94 -3.16
N TYR A 25 -14.08 -7.37 -4.27
CA TYR A 25 -14.78 -7.91 -5.43
C TYR A 25 -15.64 -9.13 -5.08
N TYR A 26 -15.09 -10.08 -4.31
CA TYR A 26 -15.83 -11.27 -3.88
C TYR A 26 -16.97 -10.92 -2.92
N CYS A 27 -16.79 -9.92 -2.05
CA CYS A 27 -17.87 -9.43 -1.20
C CYS A 27 -19.01 -8.80 -2.02
N GLU A 28 -18.70 -8.05 -3.06
CA GLU A 28 -19.69 -7.37 -3.93
C GLU A 28 -20.50 -8.32 -4.77
N ASN A 29 -19.88 -9.40 -5.23
CA ASN A 29 -20.46 -10.35 -6.16
C ASN A 29 -20.75 -11.70 -5.50
N TYR A 30 -20.76 -11.77 -4.16
CA TYR A 30 -20.74 -13.01 -3.40
C TYR A 30 -21.86 -13.98 -3.79
N GLN A 31 -23.10 -13.50 -3.75
CA GLN A 31 -24.29 -14.33 -3.98
C GLN A 31 -24.33 -14.89 -5.42
N LEU A 32 -23.93 -14.08 -6.39
CA LEU A 32 -23.89 -14.48 -7.80
C LEU A 32 -22.73 -15.45 -8.09
N ILE A 33 -21.55 -15.21 -7.52
CA ILE A 33 -20.43 -16.14 -7.64
C ILE A 33 -20.79 -17.46 -6.98
N LYS A 34 -21.41 -17.42 -5.80
CA LYS A 34 -21.91 -18.61 -5.10
C LYS A 34 -22.91 -19.37 -5.96
N SER A 35 -23.92 -18.72 -6.54
CA SER A 35 -24.90 -19.41 -7.38
C SER A 35 -24.24 -20.12 -8.57
N ILE A 36 -23.33 -19.45 -9.28
CA ILE A 36 -22.61 -20.02 -10.44
C ILE A 36 -21.75 -21.21 -10.01
N VAL A 37 -20.98 -21.08 -8.93
CA VAL A 37 -20.06 -22.15 -8.49
C VAL A 37 -20.83 -23.39 -8.00
N MET A 38 -22.04 -23.21 -7.45
CA MET A 38 -22.90 -24.30 -7.02
C MET A 38 -23.58 -25.05 -8.20
N GLU A 39 -23.62 -24.46 -9.40
CA GLU A 39 -24.13 -25.14 -10.60
C GLU A 39 -23.15 -26.15 -11.19
N PHE A 40 -21.86 -26.06 -10.87
CA PHE A 40 -20.84 -26.98 -11.38
C PHE A 40 -20.91 -28.36 -10.69
N ASP A 41 -20.60 -29.42 -11.44
CA ASP A 41 -20.46 -30.75 -10.87
C ASP A 41 -19.18 -30.80 -10.03
N LYS A 42 -19.33 -31.20 -8.77
CA LYS A 42 -18.21 -31.35 -7.82
C LYS A 42 -17.25 -32.46 -8.23
N GLU A 43 -17.71 -33.46 -8.99
CA GLU A 43 -16.90 -34.60 -9.42
C GLU A 43 -16.00 -34.27 -10.62
N ASP A 44 -16.27 -33.17 -11.34
CA ASP A 44 -15.47 -32.74 -12.50
C ASP A 44 -14.05 -32.31 -12.10
N ALA A 45 -13.88 -31.71 -10.92
CA ALA A 45 -12.57 -31.32 -10.41
C ALA A 45 -12.57 -31.06 -8.90
N VAL A 46 -11.48 -31.47 -8.22
CA VAL A 46 -11.22 -31.19 -6.80
C VAL A 46 -11.29 -29.69 -6.47
N ALA A 47 -10.91 -28.83 -7.41
CA ALA A 47 -11.00 -27.38 -7.24
C ALA A 47 -12.45 -26.88 -7.11
N ILE A 48 -13.40 -27.50 -7.82
CA ILE A 48 -14.82 -27.17 -7.76
C ILE A 48 -15.39 -27.59 -6.40
N GLU A 49 -15.12 -28.83 -5.97
CA GLU A 49 -15.54 -29.32 -4.65
C GLU A 49 -15.05 -28.41 -3.52
N ASN A 50 -13.77 -27.99 -3.56
CA ASN A 50 -13.19 -27.09 -2.58
C ASN A 50 -13.83 -25.69 -2.60
N ALA A 51 -14.07 -25.13 -3.78
CA ALA A 51 -14.72 -23.83 -3.91
C ALA A 51 -16.16 -23.85 -3.36
N GLN A 52 -16.92 -24.91 -3.63
CA GLN A 52 -18.26 -25.11 -3.09
C GLN A 52 -18.25 -25.22 -1.56
N LYS A 53 -17.30 -25.98 -0.98
CA LYS A 53 -17.14 -26.06 0.48
C LYS A 53 -16.87 -24.68 1.09
N LEU A 54 -15.97 -23.89 0.49
CA LEU A 54 -15.64 -22.54 0.97
C LEU A 54 -16.82 -21.57 0.88
N LEU A 55 -17.56 -21.55 -0.23
CA LEU A 55 -18.70 -20.65 -0.43
C LEU A 55 -19.94 -21.05 0.40
N ASN A 56 -19.98 -22.27 0.90
CA ASN A 56 -21.00 -22.72 1.86
C ASN A 56 -20.65 -22.38 3.32
N ASP A 57 -19.40 -22.00 3.62
CA ASP A 57 -19.04 -21.52 4.96
C ASP A 57 -19.58 -20.10 5.17
N THR A 58 -20.56 -19.96 6.06
CA THR A 58 -21.14 -18.66 6.44
C THR A 58 -20.09 -17.69 6.99
N ASN A 59 -19.01 -18.19 7.59
CA ASN A 59 -17.94 -17.33 8.10
C ASN A 59 -17.23 -16.57 6.98
N LEU A 60 -17.14 -17.15 5.77
CA LEU A 60 -16.50 -16.49 4.64
C LEU A 60 -17.23 -15.20 4.27
N GLU A 61 -18.56 -15.24 4.15
CA GLU A 61 -19.38 -14.08 3.82
C GLU A 61 -19.27 -12.99 4.90
N LEU A 62 -19.30 -13.39 6.18
CA LEU A 62 -19.14 -12.46 7.31
C LEU A 62 -17.75 -11.82 7.32
N ASN A 63 -16.69 -12.61 7.07
CA ASN A 63 -15.32 -12.11 7.01
C ASN A 63 -15.11 -11.15 5.83
N LEU A 64 -15.65 -11.47 4.66
CA LEU A 64 -15.59 -10.59 3.48
C LEU A 64 -16.32 -9.26 3.74
N THR A 65 -17.48 -9.32 4.39
CA THR A 65 -18.24 -8.14 4.81
C THR A 65 -17.43 -7.26 5.76
N PHE A 66 -16.80 -7.86 6.77
CA PHE A 66 -15.94 -7.15 7.71
C PHE A 66 -14.75 -6.49 7.01
N ILE A 67 -14.07 -7.21 6.10
CA ILE A 67 -12.93 -6.67 5.34
C ILE A 67 -13.38 -5.50 4.47
N LYS A 68 -14.48 -5.63 3.74
CA LYS A 68 -14.98 -4.57 2.87
C LYS A 68 -15.36 -3.32 3.66
N ALA A 69 -16.08 -3.48 4.77
CA ALA A 69 -16.57 -2.37 5.57
C ALA A 69 -15.44 -1.57 6.24
N ASN A 70 -14.41 -2.24 6.76
CA ASN A 70 -13.36 -1.58 7.55
C ASN A 70 -12.08 -1.26 6.75
N TYR A 71 -11.81 -2.00 5.68
CA TYR A 71 -10.56 -1.91 4.93
C TYR A 71 -10.74 -1.68 3.43
N GLY A 72 -11.99 -1.43 2.98
CA GLY A 72 -12.33 -1.21 1.58
C GLY A 72 -11.58 -0.06 0.91
N ASN A 73 -11.19 0.97 1.67
CA ASN A 73 -10.46 2.13 1.16
C ASN A 73 -8.94 1.90 1.06
N LEU A 74 -8.38 0.89 1.74
CA LEU A 74 -6.93 0.67 1.78
C LEU A 74 -6.29 0.46 0.40
N PRO A 75 -6.87 -0.31 -0.55
CA PRO A 75 -6.31 -0.43 -1.89
C PRO A 75 -6.09 0.91 -2.59
N LYS A 76 -7.03 1.86 -2.41
CA LYS A 76 -6.94 3.20 -2.99
C LYS A 76 -5.79 4.00 -2.37
N TYR A 77 -5.64 3.96 -1.04
CA TYR A 77 -4.54 4.65 -0.36
C TYR A 77 -3.18 4.08 -0.74
N ILE A 78 -3.04 2.74 -0.79
CA ILE A 78 -1.82 2.06 -1.23
C ILE A 78 -1.47 2.52 -2.65
N THR A 79 -2.42 2.41 -3.58
CA THR A 79 -2.19 2.81 -4.98
C THR A 79 -1.78 4.28 -5.10
N THR A 80 -2.40 5.17 -4.32
CA THR A 80 -2.07 6.59 -4.33
C THR A 80 -0.65 6.84 -3.79
N LEU A 81 -0.25 6.18 -2.71
CA LEU A 81 1.11 6.27 -2.14
C LEU A 81 2.19 5.64 -3.04
N GLU A 82 1.80 4.80 -3.99
CA GLU A 82 2.68 4.22 -5.02
C GLU A 82 2.78 5.08 -6.29
N THR A 83 2.03 6.19 -6.39
CA THR A 83 2.11 7.11 -7.54
C THR A 83 3.30 8.06 -7.41
N SER A 84 4.01 8.28 -8.52
CA SER A 84 5.11 9.24 -8.60
C SER A 84 4.58 10.68 -8.58
N GLY A 85 5.34 11.60 -7.97
CA GLY A 85 5.02 13.04 -7.96
C GLY A 85 4.02 13.46 -6.88
N LEU A 86 3.59 12.53 -6.02
CA LEU A 86 2.84 12.86 -4.82
C LEU A 86 3.74 13.65 -3.85
N SER A 87 3.26 14.80 -3.36
CA SER A 87 4.04 15.58 -2.38
C SER A 87 4.20 14.82 -1.07
N LEU A 88 5.30 15.08 -0.36
CA LEU A 88 5.57 14.50 0.94
C LEU A 88 4.44 14.80 1.93
N THR A 89 3.95 16.04 1.93
CA THR A 89 2.80 16.47 2.75
C THR A 89 1.54 15.66 2.46
N ASN A 90 1.19 15.48 1.18
CA ASN A 90 0.00 14.71 0.81
C ASN A 90 0.16 13.23 1.20
N SER A 91 1.36 12.67 1.04
CA SER A 91 1.67 11.30 1.48
C SER A 91 1.48 11.12 2.99
N ILE A 92 1.97 12.06 3.80
CA ILE A 92 1.79 12.04 5.26
C ILE A 92 0.31 12.17 5.63
N ASN A 93 -0.44 13.02 4.93
CA ASN A 93 -1.87 13.20 5.18
C ASN A 93 -2.66 11.92 4.89
N ILE A 94 -2.33 11.20 3.81
CA ILE A 94 -2.94 9.89 3.51
C ILE A 94 -2.65 8.89 4.64
N ILE A 95 -1.41 8.83 5.11
CA ILE A 95 -1.05 7.94 6.22
C ILE A 95 -1.81 8.32 7.50
N ALA A 96 -1.95 9.60 7.80
CA ALA A 96 -2.75 10.07 8.94
C ALA A 96 -4.24 9.70 8.78
N GLN A 97 -4.79 9.80 7.58
CA GLN A 97 -6.16 9.36 7.28
C GLN A 97 -6.33 7.84 7.52
N VAL A 98 -5.38 7.03 7.06
CA VAL A 98 -5.36 5.58 7.33
C VAL A 98 -5.31 5.28 8.83
N GLN A 99 -4.51 6.02 9.60
CA GLN A 99 -4.45 5.85 11.06
C GLN A 99 -5.78 6.17 11.76
N ASN A 100 -6.55 7.10 11.22
CA ASN A 100 -7.86 7.48 11.76
C ASN A 100 -8.96 6.50 11.37
N GLU A 101 -8.89 5.92 10.17
CA GLU A 101 -9.89 4.98 9.65
C GLU A 101 -9.66 3.54 10.15
N ILE A 102 -8.41 3.10 10.34
CA ILE A 102 -8.12 1.73 10.80
C ILE A 102 -8.40 1.59 12.30
N GLY A 103 -9.15 0.54 12.65
CA GLY A 103 -9.40 0.15 14.04
C GLY A 103 -10.31 1.12 14.77
N THR A 104 -11.24 1.72 14.05
CA THR A 104 -12.44 2.34 14.62
C THR A 104 -13.44 1.30 15.10
N ASP A 105 -13.31 0.05 14.65
CA ASP A 105 -14.10 -1.06 15.17
C ASP A 105 -13.59 -1.48 16.56
N ASN A 106 -14.52 -1.60 17.52
CA ASN A 106 -14.21 -2.04 18.89
C ASN A 106 -13.98 -3.56 19.00
N GLY A 107 -13.81 -4.25 17.86
CA GLY A 107 -13.55 -5.68 17.81
C GLY A 107 -12.12 -6.01 18.26
N SER A 108 -11.92 -7.21 18.80
CA SER A 108 -10.59 -7.70 19.18
C SER A 108 -9.60 -7.70 18.00
N ILE A 109 -10.10 -7.99 16.79
CA ILE A 109 -9.32 -8.00 15.55
C ILE A 109 -8.90 -6.57 15.16
N GLY A 110 -9.83 -5.61 15.09
CA GLY A 110 -9.52 -4.22 14.73
C GLY A 110 -8.55 -3.56 15.71
N ILE A 111 -8.74 -3.78 17.01
CA ILE A 111 -7.81 -3.30 18.05
C ILE A 111 -6.41 -3.87 17.82
N SER A 112 -6.29 -5.16 17.47
CA SER A 112 -4.99 -5.80 17.23
C SER A 112 -4.31 -5.23 15.99
N ILE A 113 -5.07 -4.97 14.93
CA ILE A 113 -4.59 -4.34 13.69
C ILE A 113 -4.14 -2.91 13.95
N LYS A 114 -4.91 -2.11 14.68
CA LYS A 114 -4.56 -0.73 15.05
C LYS A 114 -3.27 -0.66 15.86
N LYS A 115 -3.15 -1.49 16.90
CA LYS A 115 -1.92 -1.60 17.70
C LYS A 115 -0.72 -1.97 16.83
N LYS A 116 -0.90 -2.89 15.87
CA LYS A 116 0.17 -3.26 14.94
C LYS A 116 0.58 -2.10 14.05
N LEU A 117 -0.38 -1.35 13.50
CA LEU A 117 -0.13 -0.17 12.68
C LEU A 117 0.65 0.89 13.45
N GLU A 118 0.17 1.26 14.65
CA GLU A 118 0.81 2.24 15.52
C GLU A 118 2.25 1.83 15.87
N ALA A 119 2.45 0.56 16.27
CA ALA A 119 3.76 0.03 16.59
C ALA A 119 4.73 0.03 15.40
N VAL A 120 4.25 -0.21 14.17
CA VAL A 120 5.08 -0.16 12.97
C VAL A 120 5.48 1.29 12.66
N ILE A 121 4.54 2.23 12.73
CA ILE A 121 4.80 3.65 12.47
C ILE A 121 5.78 4.22 13.50
N GLU A 122 5.60 3.89 14.77
CA GLU A 122 6.44 4.41 15.86
C GLU A 122 7.89 3.92 15.78
N LYS A 123 8.10 2.66 15.37
CA LYS A 123 9.44 2.06 15.22
C LYS A 123 10.22 2.63 14.03
N LYS A 124 9.56 3.23 13.04
CA LYS A 124 10.21 3.72 11.82
C LYS A 124 10.75 5.14 12.02
N LEU A 125 12.02 5.26 12.38
CA LEU A 125 12.71 6.56 12.51
C LEU A 125 12.60 7.39 11.22
N GLY A 126 12.79 6.77 10.05
CA GLY A 126 12.67 7.48 8.77
C GLY A 126 11.31 8.15 8.55
N PHE A 127 10.22 7.53 9.01
CA PHE A 127 8.90 8.17 8.96
C PHE A 127 8.84 9.42 9.84
N LYS A 128 9.42 9.38 11.05
CA LYS A 128 9.50 10.53 11.97
C LYS A 128 10.33 11.67 11.36
N THR A 129 11.47 11.34 10.76
CA THR A 129 12.35 12.29 10.05
C THR A 129 11.59 12.96 8.90
N MET A 130 10.98 12.18 8.01
CA MET A 130 10.21 12.68 6.88
C MET A 130 9.01 13.54 7.31
N LYS A 131 8.32 13.13 8.37
CA LYS A 131 7.22 13.91 8.95
C LYS A 131 7.70 15.27 9.48
N HIS A 132 8.85 15.32 10.15
CA HIS A 132 9.42 16.57 10.64
C HIS A 132 9.86 17.49 9.49
N ILE A 133 10.49 16.93 8.44
CA ILE A 133 10.87 17.68 7.25
C ILE A 133 9.65 18.28 6.56
N SER A 134 8.55 17.51 6.40
CA SER A 134 7.29 18.06 5.89
C SER A 134 6.76 19.22 6.73
N ASN A 135 6.84 19.12 8.06
CA ASN A 135 6.39 20.20 8.94
C ASN A 135 7.25 21.48 8.74
N ILE A 136 8.56 21.33 8.50
CA ILE A 136 9.43 22.47 8.17
C ILE A 136 9.04 23.08 6.82
N LEU A 137 8.81 22.25 5.80
CA LEU A 137 8.42 22.68 4.45
C LEU A 137 7.06 23.42 4.43
N GLU A 138 6.12 23.04 5.30
CA GLU A 138 4.84 23.72 5.49
C GLU A 138 4.90 24.88 6.51
N ARG A 139 6.09 25.19 7.04
CA ARG A 139 6.31 26.22 8.07
C ARG A 139 5.50 25.98 9.38
N LYS A 140 5.16 24.73 9.66
CA LYS A 140 4.57 24.25 10.92
C LYS A 140 5.62 24.00 12.00
N ALA A 141 6.88 23.77 11.62
CA ALA A 141 8.02 23.66 12.52
C ALA A 141 9.07 24.73 12.19
N THR A 142 9.68 25.31 13.23
CA THR A 142 10.67 26.39 13.10
C THR A 142 12.10 25.95 13.41
N SER A 143 12.30 24.73 13.92
CA SER A 143 13.61 24.21 14.32
C SER A 143 13.83 22.77 13.83
N ARG A 144 15.10 22.42 13.66
CA ARG A 144 15.54 21.04 13.45
C ARG A 144 15.37 20.25 14.75
N ASN A 145 14.80 19.05 14.67
CA ASN A 145 14.75 18.13 15.81
C ASN A 145 15.88 17.10 15.71
N ASN A 146 16.01 16.26 16.74
CA ASN A 146 17.00 15.18 16.79
C ASN A 146 16.79 14.04 15.77
N THR A 147 15.68 14.03 15.02
CA THR A 147 15.42 12.99 14.00
C THR A 147 15.99 13.33 12.64
N ILE A 148 16.32 14.60 12.39
CA ILE A 148 16.97 15.03 11.15
C ILE A 148 18.49 15.00 11.37
N PRO A 149 19.26 14.23 10.57
CA PRO A 149 20.71 14.22 10.65
C PRO A 149 21.33 15.61 10.49
N GLU A 150 22.42 15.90 11.17
CA GLU A 150 23.11 17.20 11.08
C GLU A 150 23.65 17.45 9.67
N GLU A 151 24.06 16.39 8.97
CA GLU A 151 24.62 16.48 7.62
C GLU A 151 23.58 16.89 6.57
N LEU A 152 22.28 16.74 6.85
CA LEU A 152 21.23 17.10 5.91
C LEU A 152 21.14 18.62 5.79
N THR A 153 21.40 19.20 4.62
CA THR A 153 21.38 20.65 4.44
C THR A 153 19.95 21.19 4.23
N ALA A 154 19.78 22.52 4.24
CA ALA A 154 18.50 23.14 3.90
C ALA A 154 18.08 22.86 2.44
N ASP A 155 19.05 22.80 1.53
CA ASP A 155 18.83 22.49 0.12
C ASP A 155 18.36 21.03 -0.05
N ASP A 156 19.02 20.08 0.64
CA ASP A 156 18.60 18.68 0.65
C ASP A 156 17.15 18.51 1.17
N MET A 157 16.78 19.22 2.23
CA MET A 157 15.39 19.22 2.74
C MET A 157 14.40 19.80 1.73
N ALA A 158 14.79 20.82 0.96
CA ALA A 158 13.93 21.39 -0.08
C ALA A 158 13.64 20.37 -1.20
N TYR A 159 14.63 19.56 -1.59
CA TYR A 159 14.43 18.48 -2.58
C TYR A 159 13.51 17.36 -2.08
N MET A 160 13.35 17.19 -0.76
CA MET A 160 12.45 16.18 -0.20
C MET A 160 10.95 16.50 -0.36
N LYS A 161 10.59 17.65 -0.94
CA LYS A 161 9.18 18.05 -1.17
C LYS A 161 8.35 16.97 -1.88
N PHE A 162 8.97 16.19 -2.76
CA PHE A 162 8.33 15.09 -3.51
C PHE A 162 8.94 13.73 -3.21
N ALA A 163 9.72 13.60 -2.14
CA ALA A 163 10.36 12.33 -1.79
C ALA A 163 9.30 11.26 -1.51
N PRO A 164 9.40 10.08 -2.13
CA PRO A 164 8.42 9.02 -1.97
C PRO A 164 8.46 8.43 -0.55
N MET A 165 7.28 8.16 0.01
CA MET A 165 7.13 7.51 1.33
C MET A 165 7.12 5.98 1.25
N THR A 166 7.06 5.43 0.03
CA THR A 166 7.07 3.99 -0.23
C THR A 166 8.36 3.59 -0.94
N SER A 167 8.80 2.35 -0.77
CA SER A 167 9.97 1.81 -1.49
C SER A 167 9.63 1.30 -2.88
N VAL A 168 8.40 1.53 -3.38
CA VAL A 168 7.96 1.03 -4.70
C VAL A 168 8.75 1.70 -5.81
N ASP A 169 9.10 2.97 -5.65
CA ASP A 169 9.99 3.64 -6.60
C ASP A 169 11.39 3.03 -6.60
N VAL A 170 11.91 2.56 -5.46
CA VAL A 170 13.19 1.82 -5.41
C VAL A 170 13.10 0.52 -6.22
N GLU A 171 12.00 -0.23 -6.09
CA GLU A 171 11.78 -1.46 -6.86
C GLU A 171 11.69 -1.22 -8.37
N ARG A 172 10.93 -0.20 -8.79
CA ARG A 172 10.79 0.15 -10.21
C ARG A 172 12.06 0.80 -10.76
N SER A 173 12.80 1.53 -9.93
CA SER A 173 14.06 2.14 -10.32
C SER A 173 15.20 1.14 -10.40
N PHE A 174 15.15 -0.06 -9.81
CA PHE A 174 16.16 -1.09 -10.12
C PHE A 174 16.25 -1.43 -11.60
N SER A 175 15.16 -1.40 -12.35
CA SER A 175 15.19 -1.56 -13.81
C SER A 175 15.87 -0.37 -14.50
N ARG A 176 15.61 0.85 -14.02
CA ARG A 176 16.29 2.09 -14.47
C ARG A 176 17.78 2.06 -14.11
N TYR A 177 18.14 1.69 -12.88
CA TYR A 177 19.51 1.56 -12.40
C TYR A 177 20.26 0.47 -13.12
N LYS A 178 19.63 -0.65 -13.45
CA LYS A 178 20.25 -1.68 -14.30
C LYS A 178 20.66 -1.11 -15.66
N THR A 179 19.88 -0.17 -16.19
CA THR A 179 20.21 0.55 -17.43
C THR A 179 21.27 1.64 -17.22
N THR A 180 21.22 2.35 -16.09
CA THR A 180 22.16 3.43 -15.75
C THR A 180 23.55 2.91 -15.34
N LEU A 181 23.61 1.76 -14.65
CA LEU A 181 24.82 1.13 -14.11
C LEU A 181 25.36 0.00 -15.02
N ALA A 182 24.85 -0.13 -16.24
CA ALA A 182 25.40 -1.07 -17.22
C ALA A 182 26.85 -0.69 -17.60
N ASP A 183 27.71 -1.70 -17.78
CA ASP A 183 29.16 -1.55 -18.04
C ASP A 183 29.50 -0.64 -19.25
N ASN A 184 28.53 -0.37 -20.11
CA ASN A 184 28.69 0.45 -21.31
C ASN A 184 28.70 1.97 -21.06
N ARG A 185 28.39 2.46 -19.84
CA ARG A 185 28.48 3.90 -19.50
C ARG A 185 29.69 4.19 -18.60
N ARG A 186 30.71 4.85 -19.17
CA ARG A 186 32.02 4.99 -18.52
C ARG A 186 32.24 6.18 -17.57
N ARG A 187 31.29 7.10 -17.31
CA ARG A 187 31.60 8.33 -16.54
C ARG A 187 30.42 8.98 -15.81
N PHE A 188 29.85 8.31 -14.80
CA PHE A 188 29.01 9.03 -13.83
C PHE A 188 29.87 9.55 -12.68
N THR A 189 29.85 10.86 -12.44
CA THR A 189 30.36 11.45 -11.20
C THR A 189 29.33 11.28 -10.09
N PHE A 190 29.75 11.30 -8.81
CA PHE A 190 28.84 11.20 -7.66
C PHE A 190 27.73 12.27 -7.70
N GLU A 191 28.07 13.50 -8.13
CA GLU A 191 27.11 14.60 -8.34
C GLU A 191 25.99 14.20 -9.31
N ASN A 192 26.34 13.58 -10.45
CA ASN A 192 25.38 13.19 -11.49
C ASN A 192 24.51 12.01 -11.05
N ILE A 193 25.03 11.13 -10.20
CA ILE A 193 24.28 10.02 -9.61
C ILE A 193 23.25 10.55 -8.61
N LYS A 194 23.63 11.52 -7.76
CA LYS A 194 22.72 12.16 -6.79
C LYS A 194 21.47 12.71 -7.49
N GLN A 195 21.63 13.37 -8.64
CA GLN A 195 20.52 13.90 -9.44
C GLN A 195 19.60 12.82 -10.06
N HIS A 196 20.12 11.61 -10.33
CA HIS A 196 19.32 10.51 -10.88
C HIS A 196 18.62 9.66 -9.81
N LEU A 197 19.13 9.66 -8.56
CA LEU A 197 18.60 8.89 -7.44
C LEU A 197 17.55 9.66 -6.62
N ILE A 198 17.63 10.99 -6.61
CA ILE A 198 16.64 11.86 -5.97
C ILE A 198 15.60 12.25 -7.03
N ILE A 199 14.76 11.30 -7.42
CA ILE A 199 13.52 11.54 -8.18
C ILE A 199 12.38 10.90 -7.41
#